data_AF-A0A2V9DHH9-F1
#
_entry.id   AF-A0A2V9DHH9-F1
#
_cell.length_a   1.000
_cell.length_b   1.000
_cell.length_c   1.000
_cell.angle_alpha   90.00
_cell.angle_beta   90.00
_cell.angle_gamma   90.00
#
_symmetry.space_group_name_H-M   'P 1'
#
loop_
_entity.id
_entity.type
_entity.pdbx_description
1 polymer ?
#
loop_
_entity_poly.entity_id
_entity_poly.type
_entity_poly.pdbx_seq_one_letter_code
_entity_poly.pdbx_strand_id
1 'polypeptide(L)'
;MAIKVSPDANEPTAAVELMISRPLPDYDLEETEARVPRDIDGVLVTQGFKDLIDDVRGILDGSVAGKGLEITQLTGAICPDGSIFRPGIWFVLREATGRAGQAMSAEARTRVAAIAEDLRTRLALS
;
A
#
# COMPACT_ATOMS: atom_id res chain seq x y z
N MET A 1 -2.02 -12.90 -3.61
CA MET A 1 -2.47 -11.73 -4.42
C MET A 1 -1.53 -10.59 -4.14
N ALA A 2 -0.95 -9.93 -5.15
CA ALA A 2 0.04 -8.88 -4.92
C ALA A 2 -0.59 -7.52 -4.54
N ILE A 3 -1.80 -7.23 -5.04
CA ILE A 3 -2.54 -6.00 -4.73
C ILE A 3 -3.93 -6.37 -4.21
N LYS A 4 -4.37 -5.68 -3.15
CA LYS A 4 -5.76 -5.70 -2.68
C LYS A 4 -6.24 -4.26 -2.49
N VAL A 5 -7.31 -3.88 -3.20
CA VAL A 5 -7.98 -2.58 -3.05
C VAL A 5 -9.33 -2.81 -2.37
N SER A 6 -9.56 -2.13 -1.25
CA SER A 6 -10.75 -2.28 -0.40
C SER A 6 -11.41 -0.91 -0.20
N PRO A 7 -12.43 -0.55 -1.01
CA PRO A 7 -13.18 0.69 -0.82
C PRO A 7 -14.03 0.63 0.44
N ASP A 8 -14.15 1.76 1.14
CA ASP A 8 -15.10 1.91 2.24
C ASP A 8 -16.51 2.18 1.69
N ALA A 9 -17.52 1.53 2.28
CA ALA A 9 -18.91 1.66 1.86
C ALA A 9 -19.59 2.94 2.37
N ASN A 10 -19.05 3.53 3.43
CA ASN A 10 -19.63 4.68 4.13
C ASN A 10 -18.70 5.90 4.10
N GLU A 11 -17.44 5.75 3.71
CA GLU A 11 -16.50 6.86 3.59
C GLU A 11 -15.95 6.95 2.16
N PRO A 12 -15.54 8.15 1.71
CA PRO A 12 -14.99 8.35 0.38
C PRO A 12 -13.52 7.91 0.34
N THR A 13 -13.21 6.75 0.90
CA THR A 13 -11.85 6.22 1.06
C THR A 13 -11.72 4.84 0.45
N ALA A 14 -10.50 4.48 0.10
CA ALA A 14 -10.14 3.13 -0.28
C ALA A 14 -8.77 2.79 0.31
N ALA A 15 -8.71 1.66 1.02
CA ALA A 15 -7.47 1.08 1.50
C ALA A 15 -6.84 0.24 0.39
N VAL A 16 -5.53 0.35 0.24
CA VAL A 16 -4.72 -0.44 -0.69
C VAL A 16 -3.66 -1.16 0.12
N GLU A 17 -3.53 -2.45 -0.15
CA GLU A 17 -2.49 -3.31 0.40
C GLU A 17 -1.67 -3.89 -0.76
N LEU A 18 -0.36 -3.70 -0.71
CA LEU A 18 0.62 -4.22 -1.65
C LEU A 18 1.55 -5.19 -0.91
N MET A 19 1.44 -6.47 -1.24
CA MET A 19 2.24 -7.53 -0.63
C MET A 19 3.63 -7.57 -1.27
N ILE A 20 4.67 -7.62 -0.45
CA ILE A 20 6.05 -7.81 -0.91
C ILE A 20 6.33 -9.32 -0.94
N SER A 21 6.16 -9.93 -2.12
CA SER A 21 6.28 -11.37 -2.31
C SER A 21 7.71 -11.83 -2.67
N ARG A 22 8.58 -10.90 -3.01
CA ARG A 22 9.97 -11.15 -3.41
C ARG A 22 10.93 -10.24 -2.66
N PRO A 23 12.19 -10.67 -2.48
CA PRO A 23 13.22 -9.81 -1.94
C PRO A 23 13.35 -8.49 -2.70
N LEU A 24 13.60 -7.41 -1.97
CA LEU A 24 13.89 -6.09 -2.52
C LEU A 24 15.30 -5.67 -2.06
N PRO A 25 16.35 -6.04 -2.81
CA PRO A 25 17.74 -5.83 -2.39
C PRO A 25 18.12 -4.34 -2.28
N ASP A 26 17.47 -3.48 -3.06
CA ASP A 26 17.67 -2.02 -3.00
C ASP A 26 17.28 -1.43 -1.62
N TYR A 27 16.49 -2.17 -0.84
CA TYR A 27 16.03 -1.80 0.50
C TYR A 27 16.53 -2.79 1.56
N ASP A 28 17.54 -3.61 1.27
CA ASP A 28 18.04 -4.67 2.16
C ASP A 28 16.93 -5.62 2.69
N LEU A 29 15.83 -5.77 1.93
CA LEU A 29 14.71 -6.65 2.28
C LEU A 29 14.90 -8.03 1.66
N GLU A 30 15.81 -8.82 2.25
CA GLU A 30 16.15 -10.16 1.77
C GLU A 30 15.16 -11.25 2.23
N GLU A 31 14.66 -11.15 3.47
CA GLU A 31 13.75 -12.12 4.07
C GLU A 31 12.31 -11.58 4.08
N THR A 32 11.50 -12.02 3.11
CA THR A 32 10.12 -11.56 2.93
C THR A 32 9.06 -12.59 3.33
N GLU A 33 9.47 -13.65 4.03
CA GLU A 33 8.59 -14.76 4.44
C GLU A 33 8.81 -15.12 5.91
N ALA A 34 7.71 -15.19 6.66
CA ALA A 34 7.72 -15.66 8.04
C ALA A 34 6.58 -16.64 8.31
N ARG A 35 6.80 -17.56 9.26
CA ARG A 35 5.74 -18.46 9.75
C ARG A 35 4.91 -17.86 10.88
N VAL A 36 5.42 -16.82 11.53
CA VAL A 36 4.72 -16.08 12.57
C VAL A 36 4.68 -14.60 12.22
N PRO A 37 3.57 -13.88 12.47
CA PRO A 37 3.46 -12.46 12.15
C PRO A 37 4.55 -11.61 12.80
N ARG A 38 4.98 -11.99 14.01
CA ARG A 38 5.95 -11.25 14.81
C ARG A 38 7.32 -11.12 14.16
N ASP A 39 7.70 -12.06 13.30
CA ASP A 39 8.98 -11.96 12.59
C ASP A 39 8.91 -10.88 11.49
N ILE A 40 7.71 -10.63 10.93
CA ILE A 40 7.47 -9.52 10.01
C ILE A 40 7.51 -8.18 10.73
N ASP A 41 7.06 -8.08 11.99
CA ASP A 41 7.21 -6.84 12.78
C ASP A 41 8.69 -6.39 12.83
N GLY A 42 9.61 -7.34 12.95
CA GLY A 42 11.06 -7.08 12.90
C GLY A 42 11.49 -6.45 11.56
N VAL A 43 10.94 -6.93 10.45
CA VAL A 43 11.18 -6.37 9.10
C VAL A 43 10.61 -4.96 8.97
N LEU A 44 9.38 -4.71 9.44
CA LEU A 44 8.69 -3.42 9.31
C LEU A 44 9.39 -2.27 10.07
N VAL A 45 10.23 -2.59 11.06
CA VAL A 45 11.00 -1.59 11.82
C VAL A 45 12.44 -1.40 11.33
N THR A 46 12.90 -2.19 10.35
CA THR A 46 14.23 -2.04 9.74
C THR A 46 14.38 -0.67 9.05
N GLN A 47 15.62 -0.24 8.86
CA GLN A 47 15.88 1.00 8.13
C GLN A 47 15.46 0.88 6.67
N GLY A 48 15.80 -0.24 6.00
CA GLY A 48 15.43 -0.48 4.62
C GLY A 48 13.92 -0.45 4.37
N PHE A 49 13.10 -1.00 5.28
CA PHE A 49 11.64 -0.88 5.16
C PHE A 49 11.14 0.56 5.34
N LYS A 50 11.77 1.36 6.21
CA LYS A 50 11.43 2.78 6.36
C LYS A 50 11.77 3.56 5.11
N ASP A 51 12.94 3.31 4.53
CA ASP A 51 13.38 3.93 3.27
C ASP A 51 12.41 3.58 2.14
N LEU A 52 11.93 2.34 2.07
CA LEU A 52 10.86 1.93 1.15
C LEU A 52 9.56 2.73 1.35
N ILE A 53 9.13 2.95 2.60
CA ILE A 53 7.93 3.74 2.89
C ILE A 53 8.11 5.21 2.51
N ASP A 54 9.30 5.78 2.70
CA ASP A 54 9.61 7.15 2.31
C ASP A 54 9.60 7.31 0.78
N ASP A 55 10.16 6.34 0.04
CA ASP A 55 10.09 6.33 -1.43
C ASP A 55 8.67 6.15 -1.94
N VAL A 56 7.89 5.25 -1.32
CA VAL A 56 6.46 5.09 -1.60
C VAL A 56 5.72 6.40 -1.39
N ARG A 57 6.01 7.14 -0.31
CA ARG A 57 5.40 8.45 -0.05
C ARG A 57 5.68 9.40 -1.21
N GLY A 58 6.94 9.53 -1.63
CA GLY A 58 7.32 10.41 -2.74
C GLY A 58 6.63 10.05 -4.06
N ILE A 59 6.51 8.75 -4.37
CA ILE A 59 5.79 8.28 -5.56
C ILE A 59 4.30 8.59 -5.44
N LEU A 60 3.68 8.31 -4.29
CA LEU A 60 2.25 8.54 -4.08
C LEU A 60 1.90 10.02 -4.14
N ASP A 61 2.70 10.91 -3.54
CA ASP A 61 2.48 12.35 -3.58
C ASP A 61 2.42 12.86 -5.03
N GLY A 62 3.38 12.44 -5.87
CA GLY A 62 3.35 12.74 -7.30
C GLY A 62 2.17 12.10 -8.04
N SER A 63 1.76 10.91 -7.63
CA SER A 63 0.67 10.16 -8.24
C SER A 63 -0.71 10.69 -7.88
N VAL A 64 -0.90 11.32 -6.72
CA VAL A 64 -2.19 11.91 -6.30
C VAL A 64 -2.32 13.39 -6.63
N ALA A 65 -1.19 14.10 -6.84
CA ALA A 65 -1.16 15.52 -7.13
C ALA A 65 -2.10 15.91 -8.29
N GLY A 66 -3.06 16.79 -8.00
CA GLY A 66 -4.04 17.27 -8.99
C GLY A 66 -5.07 16.22 -9.45
N LYS A 67 -5.07 15.00 -8.89
CA LYS A 67 -5.99 13.92 -9.28
C LYS A 67 -7.22 13.80 -8.39
N GLY A 68 -7.44 14.74 -7.46
CA GLY A 68 -8.59 14.75 -6.54
C GLY A 68 -8.56 13.60 -5.53
N LEU A 69 -7.37 13.09 -5.21
CA LEU A 69 -7.12 12.08 -4.19
C LEU A 69 -6.14 12.64 -3.16
N GLU A 70 -6.29 12.22 -1.92
CA GLU A 70 -5.44 12.60 -0.79
C GLU A 70 -4.97 11.35 -0.06
N ILE A 71 -3.69 11.32 0.32
CA ILE A 71 -3.16 10.24 1.16
C ILE A 71 -3.54 10.55 2.60
N THR A 72 -4.38 9.72 3.21
CA THR A 72 -4.75 9.89 4.63
C THR A 72 -3.86 9.06 5.54
N GLN A 73 -3.42 7.89 5.07
CA GLN A 73 -2.54 6.98 5.79
C GLN A 73 -1.58 6.28 4.84
N LEU A 74 -0.37 6.00 5.32
CA LEU A 74 0.64 5.16 4.66
C LEU A 74 1.51 4.56 5.76
N THR A 75 1.62 3.24 5.79
CA THR A 75 2.41 2.46 6.76
C THR A 75 2.77 1.10 6.19
N GLY A 76 3.59 0.34 6.91
CA GLY A 76 3.75 -1.09 6.69
C GLY A 76 2.53 -1.89 7.14
N ALA A 77 2.39 -3.08 6.58
CA ALA A 77 1.39 -4.08 6.91
C ALA A 77 2.01 -5.47 6.96
N ILE A 78 1.34 -6.36 7.69
CA ILE A 78 1.62 -7.80 7.69
C ILE A 78 0.55 -8.44 6.82
N CYS A 79 0.95 -8.92 5.64
CA CYS A 79 0.05 -9.54 4.68
C CYS A 79 0.03 -11.06 4.87
N PRO A 80 -1.12 -11.68 5.23
CA PRO A 80 -1.25 -13.13 5.27
C PRO A 80 -1.29 -13.72 3.85
N ASP A 81 -0.49 -14.76 3.61
CA ASP A 81 -0.41 -15.52 2.37
C ASP A 81 -0.47 -17.02 2.70
N GLY A 82 -1.69 -17.51 2.94
CA GLY A 82 -1.92 -18.86 3.44
C GLY A 82 -1.39 -19.03 4.87
N SER A 83 -0.38 -19.89 5.04
CA SER A 83 0.31 -20.12 6.33
C SER A 83 1.59 -19.29 6.50
N ILE A 84 1.90 -18.43 5.53
CA ILE A 84 3.06 -17.54 5.54
C ILE A 84 2.57 -16.11 5.76
N PHE A 85 3.38 -15.32 6.45
CA PHE A 85 3.21 -13.88 6.60
C PHE A 85 4.31 -13.17 5.82
N ARG A 86 3.96 -12.07 5.18
CA ARG A 86 4.88 -11.26 4.37
C ARG A 86 4.77 -9.79 4.76
N PRO A 87 5.85 -9.00 4.64
CA PRO A 87 5.72 -7.55 4.76
C PRO A 87 4.92 -7.02 3.57
N GLY A 88 4.27 -5.88 3.79
CA GLY A 88 3.50 -5.20 2.76
C GLY A 88 3.42 -3.71 3.02
N ILE A 89 3.03 -2.97 1.99
CA ILE A 89 2.76 -1.55 2.06
C ILE A 89 1.25 -1.39 2.15
N TRP A 90 0.77 -0.60 3.11
CA TRP A 90 -0.63 -0.28 3.25
C TRP A 90 -0.84 1.23 3.25
N PHE A 91 -1.77 1.71 2.43
CA PHE A 91 -2.11 3.12 2.37
C PHE A 91 -3.60 3.31 2.13
N VAL A 92 -4.11 4.47 2.55
CA VAL A 92 -5.50 4.86 2.37
C VAL A 92 -5.54 6.13 1.55
N LEU A 93 -6.29 6.08 0.45
CA LEU A 93 -6.58 7.24 -0.38
C LEU A 93 -8.01 7.70 -0.13
N ARG A 94 -8.20 9.01 0.02
CA ARG A 94 -9.49 9.67 0.15
C ARG A 94 -9.79 10.47 -1.11
N GLU A 95 -11.01 10.42 -1.60
CA GLU A 95 -11.51 11.32 -2.63
C GLU A 95 -11.72 12.72 -2.02
N ALA A 96 -10.98 13.72 -2.52
CA ALA A 96 -10.93 15.06 -1.93
C ALA A 96 -12.30 15.75 -1.91
N THR A 97 -13.13 15.52 -2.94
CA THR A 97 -14.49 16.06 -3.05
C THR A 97 -15.55 15.19 -2.37
N GLY A 98 -15.16 14.05 -1.81
CA GLY A 98 -16.05 13.11 -1.16
C GLY A 98 -16.61 13.65 0.16
N ARG A 99 -17.86 13.34 0.44
CA ARG A 99 -18.54 13.70 1.68
C ARG A 99 -18.47 12.55 2.68
N ALA A 100 -18.42 12.88 3.98
CA ALA A 100 -18.57 11.87 5.03
C ALA A 100 -19.94 11.17 4.87
N GLY A 101 -19.98 9.85 5.14
CA GLY A 101 -21.19 9.06 4.92
C GLY A 101 -21.45 8.68 3.45
N GLN A 102 -20.53 8.97 2.53
CA GLN A 102 -20.67 8.64 1.11
C GLN A 102 -19.49 7.78 0.64
N ALA A 103 -19.79 6.67 -0.01
CA ALA A 103 -18.79 5.84 -0.68
C ALA A 103 -18.03 6.61 -1.77
N MET A 104 -16.77 6.20 -1.98
CA MET A 104 -15.93 6.73 -3.05
C MET A 104 -16.57 6.53 -4.44
N SER A 105 -16.46 7.54 -5.31
CA SER A 105 -16.98 7.48 -6.69
C SER A 105 -16.34 6.36 -7.52
N ALA A 106 -17.00 5.95 -8.61
CA ALA A 106 -16.44 4.94 -9.51
C ALA A 106 -15.13 5.44 -10.14
N GLU A 107 -15.10 6.71 -10.54
CA GLU A 107 -13.94 7.38 -11.14
C GLU A 107 -12.77 7.48 -10.16
N ALA A 108 -13.03 7.80 -8.89
CA ALA A 108 -12.00 7.78 -7.84
C ALA A 108 -11.48 6.36 -7.60
N ARG A 109 -12.35 5.34 -7.52
CA ARG A 109 -11.93 3.94 -7.39
C ARG A 109 -11.04 3.46 -8.55
N THR A 110 -11.38 3.83 -9.79
CA THR A 110 -10.53 3.54 -10.96
C THR A 110 -9.16 4.21 -10.84
N ARG A 111 -9.10 5.46 -10.37
CA ARG A 111 -7.83 6.16 -10.12
C ARG A 111 -7.00 5.48 -9.02
N VAL A 112 -7.63 5.05 -7.92
CA VAL A 112 -6.95 4.30 -6.85
C VAL A 112 -6.35 3.01 -7.39
N ALA A 113 -7.12 2.23 -8.16
CA ALA A 113 -6.63 0.99 -8.76
C ALA A 113 -5.44 1.24 -9.71
N ALA A 114 -5.49 2.31 -10.52
CA ALA A 114 -4.38 2.68 -11.40
C ALA A 114 -3.12 3.10 -10.63
N ILE A 115 -3.27 3.85 -9.53
CA ILE A 115 -2.14 4.25 -8.67
C ILE A 115 -1.51 3.03 -8.00
N ALA A 116 -2.35 2.09 -7.51
CA ALA A 116 -1.86 0.86 -6.90
C ALA A 116 -1.02 0.02 -7.89
N GLU A 117 -1.48 -0.09 -9.14
CA GLU A 117 -0.78 -0.85 -10.18
C GLU A 117 0.52 -0.17 -10.66
N ASP A 118 0.51 1.16 -10.80
CA ASP A 118 1.72 1.94 -11.09
C ASP A 118 2.76 1.77 -9.98
N LEU A 119 2.34 1.87 -8.71
CA LEU A 119 3.22 1.67 -7.56
C LEU A 119 3.81 0.25 -7.52
N ARG A 120 2.98 -0.78 -7.72
CA ARG A 120 3.43 -2.18 -7.83
C ARG A 120 4.49 -2.35 -8.92
N THR A 121 4.28 -1.70 -10.07
CA THR A 121 5.18 -1.80 -11.22
C THR A 121 6.51 -1.10 -10.95
N ARG A 122 6.48 0.14 -10.43
CA ARG A 122 7.70 0.92 -10.15
C ARG A 122 8.59 0.28 -9.09
N LEU A 123 7.97 -0.35 -8.09
CA LEU A 123 8.66 -1.03 -7.00
C LEU A 123 8.92 -2.51 -7.28
N ALA A 124 8.59 -3.00 -8.48
CA ALA A 124 8.77 -4.39 -8.89
C ALA A 124 8.19 -5.45 -7.90
N LEU A 125 7.04 -5.16 -7.29
CA LEU A 125 6.42 -5.97 -6.21
C LEU A 125 5.70 -7.24 -6.73
N SER A 126 6.20 -7.91 -7.78
CA SER A 126 5.57 -9.12 -8.35
C SER A 126 6.54 -10.16 -8.85
#